data_AF-A0AAW1MB26-F1
#
_entry.id   AF-A0AAW1MB26-F1
#
_cell.length_a   1.000
_cell.length_b   1.000
_cell.length_c   1.000
_cell.angle_alpha   90.00
_cell.angle_beta   90.00
_cell.angle_gamma   90.00
#
_symmetry.space_group_name_H-M   'P 1'
#
loop_
_entity.id
_entity.type
_entity.pdbx_description
1 polymer ?
#
loop_
_entity_poly.entity_id
_entity_poly.type
_entity_poly.pdbx_seq_one_letter_code
_entity_poly.pdbx_strand_id
1 'polypeptide(L)'
;MADKKRKHETLSLVKKMEILRKLDSGENQMKLAGEYGVGRATIYDIKKNREKIENFANTADAGTSSRQTMKVGEYPLMDDGDALYTWFLQERARNTPLSGDIIPQKALILYEKNI
;
A
#
# COMPACT_ATOMS: atom_id res chain seq x y z
N MET A 1 -33.00 -20.36 -9.47
CA MET A 1 -31.57 -20.39 -9.85
C MET A 1 -30.80 -19.85 -8.66
N ALA A 2 -29.97 -20.64 -8.00
CA ALA A 2 -29.25 -20.18 -6.82
C ALA A 2 -28.20 -19.15 -7.25
N ASP A 3 -28.32 -17.91 -6.76
CA ASP A 3 -27.28 -16.88 -6.92
C ASP A 3 -25.99 -17.39 -6.28
N LYS A 4 -25.06 -17.86 -7.12
CA LYS A 4 -23.75 -18.32 -6.68
C LYS A 4 -23.02 -17.11 -6.09
N LYS A 5 -22.89 -17.08 -4.75
CA LYS A 5 -22.17 -16.04 -4.02
C LYS A 5 -20.80 -15.84 -4.67
N ARG A 6 -20.56 -14.64 -5.21
CA ARG A 6 -19.27 -14.29 -5.82
C ARG A 6 -18.16 -14.47 -4.79
N LYS A 7 -17.05 -15.07 -5.20
CA LYS A 7 -15.84 -15.17 -4.37
C LYS A 7 -15.30 -13.76 -4.13
N HIS A 8 -14.88 -13.48 -2.91
CA HIS A 8 -14.21 -12.22 -2.61
C HIS A 8 -12.82 -12.21 -3.26
N GLU A 9 -12.55 -11.21 -4.10
CA GLU A 9 -11.25 -10.99 -4.72
C GLU A 9 -10.59 -9.74 -4.10
N THR A 10 -9.41 -9.94 -3.53
CA THR A 10 -8.60 -8.84 -2.98
C THR A 10 -7.67 -8.32 -4.07
N LEU A 11 -7.91 -7.11 -4.57
CA LEU A 11 -7.08 -6.48 -5.58
C LEU A 11 -5.79 -5.89 -4.98
N SER A 12 -4.66 -6.11 -5.64
CA SER A 12 -3.40 -5.44 -5.33
C SER A 12 -3.44 -3.97 -5.72
N LEU A 13 -2.51 -3.18 -5.17
CA LEU A 13 -2.37 -1.77 -5.50
C LEU A 13 -2.18 -1.54 -7.01
N VAL A 14 -1.38 -2.38 -7.66
CA VAL A 14 -1.14 -2.34 -9.12
C VAL A 14 -2.45 -2.52 -9.90
N LYS A 15 -3.24 -3.55 -9.57
CA LYS A 15 -4.53 -3.78 -10.23
C LYS A 15 -5.51 -2.62 -10.03
N LYS A 16 -5.52 -2.00 -8.85
CA LYS A 16 -6.35 -0.81 -8.59
C LYS A 16 -5.91 0.39 -9.45
N MET A 17 -4.61 0.60 -9.61
CA MET A 17 -4.07 1.64 -10.50
C MET A 17 -4.39 1.37 -11.97
N GLU A 18 -4.32 0.12 -12.42
CA GLU A 18 -4.74 -0.26 -13.77
C GLU A 18 -6.23 0.01 -14.02
N ILE A 19 -7.09 -0.32 -13.06
CA ILE A 19 -8.54 -0.03 -13.14
C ILE A 19 -8.76 1.48 -13.26
N LEU A 20 -8.05 2.31 -12.49
CA LEU A 20 -8.13 3.77 -12.60
C LEU A 20 -7.72 4.27 -14.00
N ARG A 21 -6.61 3.77 -14.55
CA ARG A 21 -6.16 4.11 -15.91
C ARG A 21 -7.18 3.73 -16.98
N LYS A 22 -7.80 2.54 -16.85
CA LYS A 22 -8.84 2.08 -17.78
C LYS A 22 -10.14 2.89 -17.65
N LEU A 23 -10.48 3.33 -16.44
CA LEU A 23 -11.59 4.26 -16.22
C LEU A 23 -11.32 5.62 -16.88
N ASP A 24 -10.08 6.11 -16.88
CA ASP A 24 -9.69 7.36 -17.54
C ASP A 24 -9.74 7.26 -19.07
N SER A 25 -9.43 6.08 -19.63
CA SER A 25 -9.63 5.81 -21.06
C SER A 25 -11.10 5.66 -21.46
N GLY A 26 -12.05 5.85 -20.54
CA GLY A 26 -13.49 5.79 -20.82
C GLY A 26 -14.05 4.37 -20.86
N GLU A 27 -13.35 3.38 -20.32
CA GLU A 27 -13.80 1.99 -20.37
C GLU A 27 -15.02 1.75 -19.45
N ASN A 28 -15.93 0.88 -19.89
CA ASN A 28 -17.19 0.66 -19.18
C ASN A 28 -16.95 -0.07 -17.85
N GLN A 29 -17.47 0.49 -16.75
CA GLN A 29 -17.38 -0.07 -15.40
C GLN A 29 -17.89 -1.52 -15.30
N MET A 30 -18.92 -1.88 -16.07
CA MET A 30 -19.46 -3.24 -16.10
C MET A 30 -18.49 -4.22 -16.74
N LYS A 31 -17.78 -3.80 -17.79
CA LYS A 31 -16.74 -4.59 -18.44
C LYS A 31 -15.57 -4.81 -17.48
N LEU A 32 -15.13 -3.75 -16.80
CA LEU A 32 -14.05 -3.82 -15.80
C LEU A 32 -14.42 -4.73 -14.61
N ALA A 33 -15.67 -4.67 -14.14
CA ALA A 33 -16.14 -5.55 -13.07
C ALA A 33 -16.03 -7.04 -13.47
N GLY A 34 -16.40 -7.37 -14.72
CA GLY A 34 -16.25 -8.73 -15.25
C GLY A 34 -14.79 -9.15 -15.43
N GLU A 35 -13.96 -8.27 -16.01
CA GLU A 35 -12.54 -8.54 -16.28
C GLU A 35 -11.74 -8.81 -15.00
N TYR A 36 -11.98 -8.00 -13.97
CA TYR A 36 -11.25 -8.09 -12.70
C TYR A 36 -11.97 -8.95 -11.65
N GLY A 37 -13.05 -9.66 -12.01
CA GLY A 37 -13.77 -10.54 -11.09
C GLY A 37 -14.45 -9.85 -9.90
N VAL A 38 -14.60 -8.52 -9.93
CA VAL A 38 -15.11 -7.70 -8.82
C VAL A 38 -16.54 -7.24 -9.02
N GLY A 39 -17.17 -6.75 -7.95
CA GLY A 39 -18.49 -6.13 -8.04
C GLY A 39 -18.43 -4.73 -8.65
N ARG A 40 -19.54 -4.28 -9.25
CA ARG A 40 -19.70 -2.88 -9.69
C ARG A 40 -19.46 -1.87 -8.57
N ALA A 41 -19.91 -2.19 -7.36
CA ALA A 41 -19.65 -1.39 -6.16
C ALA A 41 -18.14 -1.21 -5.91
N THR A 42 -17.35 -2.27 -6.08
CA THR A 42 -15.89 -2.21 -5.92
C THR A 42 -15.24 -1.29 -6.95
N ILE A 43 -15.65 -1.32 -8.21
CA ILE A 43 -15.16 -0.38 -9.24
C ILE A 43 -15.52 1.07 -8.88
N TYR A 44 -16.74 1.29 -8.39
CA TYR A 44 -17.18 2.60 -7.92
C TYR A 44 -16.33 3.08 -6.73
N ASP A 45 -16.08 2.22 -5.74
CA ASP A 45 -15.27 2.55 -4.56
C ASP A 45 -13.80 2.83 -4.92
N ILE A 46 -13.25 2.10 -5.90
CA ILE A 46 -11.91 2.37 -6.44
C ILE A 46 -11.87 3.75 -7.07
N LYS A 47 -12.88 4.11 -7.89
CA LYS A 47 -12.97 5.44 -8.49
C LYS A 47 -13.11 6.53 -7.43
N LYS A 48 -13.94 6.30 -6.40
CA LYS A 48 -14.16 7.26 -5.31
C LYS A 48 -12.91 7.49 -4.46
N ASN A 49 -12.13 6.44 -4.20
CA ASN A 49 -10.91 6.50 -3.39
C ASN A 49 -9.65 6.72 -4.23
N ARG A 50 -9.77 7.24 -5.45
CA ARG A 50 -8.67 7.47 -6.39
C ARG A 50 -7.45 8.13 -5.75
N GLU A 51 -7.66 9.30 -5.15
CA GLU A 51 -6.59 10.10 -4.58
C GLU A 51 -5.79 9.32 -3.52
N LYS A 52 -6.49 8.54 -2.68
CA LYS A 52 -5.84 7.69 -1.67
C LYS A 52 -5.01 6.57 -2.32
N ILE A 53 -5.51 5.97 -3.39
CA ILE A 53 -4.81 4.90 -4.12
C ILE A 53 -3.57 5.46 -4.82
N GLU A 54 -3.69 6.64 -5.44
CA GLU A 54 -2.58 7.32 -6.13
C GLU A 54 -1.52 7.80 -5.15
N ASN A 55 -1.90 8.48 -4.07
CA ASN A 55 -0.97 8.93 -3.02
C ASN A 55 -0.21 7.73 -2.43
N PHE A 56 -0.92 6.65 -2.14
CA PHE A 56 -0.30 5.44 -1.60
C PHE A 56 0.58 4.71 -2.61
N ALA A 57 0.29 4.81 -3.91
CA ALA A 57 1.16 4.27 -4.97
C ALA A 57 2.43 5.12 -5.18
N ASN A 58 2.35 6.43 -4.93
CA ASN A 58 3.49 7.34 -5.06
C ASN A 58 4.43 7.29 -3.85
N THR A 59 3.91 7.05 -2.64
CA THR A 59 4.72 6.88 -1.42
C THR A 59 5.22 5.45 -1.22
N ALA A 60 4.81 4.54 -2.08
CA ALA A 60 5.13 3.13 -2.00
C ALA A 60 6.51 2.81 -2.59
N ASP A 61 7.40 2.24 -1.77
CA ASP A 61 8.67 1.67 -2.24
C ASP A 61 8.45 0.47 -3.18
N ALA A 62 9.47 0.11 -3.97
CA ALA A 62 9.43 -0.91 -5.02
C ALA A 62 8.89 -2.31 -4.59
N GLY A 63 8.86 -2.61 -3.28
CA GLY A 63 8.27 -3.84 -2.72
C GLY A 63 6.74 -3.82 -2.61
N THR A 64 6.09 -2.67 -2.80
CA THR A 64 4.67 -2.47 -2.49
C THR A 64 3.72 -2.95 -3.60
N SER A 65 4.24 -3.37 -4.75
CA SER A 65 3.44 -3.81 -5.90
C SER A 65 2.54 -5.03 -5.58
N SER A 66 2.97 -5.90 -4.67
CA SER A 66 2.20 -7.06 -4.20
C SER A 66 1.20 -6.72 -3.09
N ARG A 67 1.31 -5.51 -2.51
CA ARG A 67 0.53 -5.09 -1.34
C ARG A 67 -0.94 -4.93 -1.69
N GLN A 68 -1.78 -5.57 -0.88
CA GLN A 68 -3.24 -5.55 -1.03
C GLN A 68 -3.91 -4.58 -0.04
N THR A 69 -3.23 -4.22 1.05
CA THR A 69 -3.73 -3.37 2.14
C THR A 69 -3.08 -1.99 2.11
N MET A 70 -3.86 -0.95 2.40
CA MET A 70 -3.36 0.43 2.55
C MET A 70 -3.15 0.81 4.03
N LYS A 71 -2.91 -0.19 4.90
CA LYS A 71 -2.78 0.04 6.35
C LYS A 71 -1.48 0.80 6.63
N VAL A 72 -1.59 2.01 7.16
CA VAL A 72 -0.44 2.77 7.66
C VAL A 72 0.00 2.18 9.01
N GLY A 73 1.28 2.29 9.35
CA GLY A 73 1.80 1.87 10.64
C GLY A 73 1.07 2.55 11.81
N GLU A 74 1.10 1.91 12.98
CA GLU A 74 0.48 2.44 14.20
C GLU A 74 1.20 3.68 14.76
N TYR A 75 2.43 3.93 14.29
CA TYR A 75 3.25 5.08 14.65
C TYR A 75 3.64 5.90 13.41
N PRO A 76 2.69 6.65 12.82
CA PRO A 76 2.96 7.46 11.63
C PRO A 76 4.13 8.42 11.83
N LEU A 77 4.31 9.02 13.01
CA LEU A 77 5.44 9.93 13.27
C LEU A 77 6.84 9.26 13.18
N MET A 78 6.94 7.94 13.40
CA MET A 78 8.18 7.21 13.17
C MET A 78 8.43 6.97 11.67
N ASP A 79 7.34 6.83 10.90
CA ASP A 79 7.34 6.62 9.46
C ASP A 79 7.46 7.97 8.69
N ASP A 80 6.85 9.06 9.17
CA ASP A 80 6.74 10.38 8.50
C ASP A 80 8.09 11.10 8.39
N GLY A 81 9.06 10.72 9.20
CA GLY A 81 10.44 11.20 9.10
C GLY A 81 11.42 10.20 8.47
N ASP A 82 10.97 9.00 8.12
CA ASP A 82 11.80 7.85 7.69
C ASP A 82 13.09 7.70 8.55
N ALA A 83 13.10 8.15 9.80
CA ALA A 83 14.35 8.39 10.52
C ALA A 83 15.06 7.07 10.84
N LEU A 84 14.26 6.07 11.22
CA LEU A 84 14.75 4.72 11.44
C LEU A 84 15.17 4.05 10.13
N TYR A 85 14.39 4.24 9.06
CA TYR A 85 14.66 3.66 7.75
C TYR A 85 15.92 4.26 7.10
N THR A 86 16.07 5.58 7.16
CA THR A 86 17.24 6.33 6.71
C THR A 86 18.49 5.90 7.46
N TRP A 87 18.42 5.80 8.79
CA TRP A 87 19.53 5.28 9.58
C TRP A 87 19.86 3.83 9.22
N PHE A 88 18.86 2.98 9.01
CA PHE A 88 19.06 1.60 8.58
C PHE A 88 19.77 1.52 7.21
N LEU A 89 19.37 2.35 6.25
CA LEU A 89 20.04 2.45 4.95
C LEU A 89 21.50 2.90 5.07
N GLN A 90 21.79 3.86 5.96
CA GLN A 90 23.16 4.31 6.25
C GLN A 90 24.02 3.19 6.85
N GLU A 91 23.50 2.44 7.81
CA GLU A 91 24.23 1.32 8.43
C GLU A 91 24.41 0.15 7.47
N ARG A 92 23.42 -0.11 6.60
CA ARG A 92 23.56 -1.09 5.52
C ARG A 92 24.64 -0.69 4.52
N ALA A 93 24.72 0.59 4.14
CA ALA A 93 25.77 1.10 3.27
C ALA A 93 27.18 0.99 3.89
N ARG A 94 27.26 1.00 5.23
CA ARG A 94 28.50 0.82 6.00
C ARG A 94 28.91 -0.65 6.19
N ASN A 95 28.10 -1.60 5.71
CA ASN A 95 28.28 -3.04 5.97
C ASN A 95 28.36 -3.39 7.46
N THR A 96 27.71 -2.61 8.33
CA THR A 96 27.63 -2.93 9.76
C THR A 96 26.75 -4.17 9.94
N PRO A 97 27.20 -5.22 10.66
CA PRO A 97 26.34 -6.34 10.99
C PRO A 97 25.25 -5.88 11.96
N LEU A 98 24.03 -5.74 11.45
CA LEU A 98 22.86 -5.39 12.25
C LEU A 98 22.23 -6.67 12.82
N SER A 99 22.45 -6.91 14.11
CA SER A 99 21.70 -7.91 14.87
C SER A 99 20.23 -7.48 15.01
N GLY A 100 19.33 -8.45 15.12
CA GLY A 100 17.88 -8.21 15.07
C GLY A 100 17.33 -7.32 16.20
N ASP A 101 18.07 -7.18 17.30
CA ASP A 101 17.75 -6.36 18.48
C ASP A 101 18.14 -4.88 18.33
N ILE A 102 19.05 -4.56 17.41
CA ILE A 102 19.59 -3.21 17.22
C ILE A 102 18.54 -2.26 16.61
N ILE A 103 17.67 -2.78 15.72
CA ILE A 103 16.60 -2.00 15.09
C ILE A 103 15.52 -1.60 16.12
N PRO A 104 14.97 -2.52 16.94
CA PRO A 104 14.06 -2.17 18.04
C PRO A 104 14.65 -1.17 19.04
N GLN A 105 15.91 -1.32 19.44
CA GLN A 105 16.56 -0.37 20.36
C GLN A 105 16.66 1.03 19.75
N LYS A 106 17.03 1.12 18.47
CA LYS A 106 17.07 2.40 17.78
C LYS A 106 15.69 3.03 17.66
N ALA A 107 14.66 2.23 17.40
CA ALA A 107 13.27 2.69 17.36
C ALA A 107 12.88 3.33 18.71
N LEU A 108 13.13 2.64 19.83
CA LEU A 108 12.85 3.17 21.17
C LEU A 108 13.55 4.53 21.42
N ILE A 109 14.85 4.64 21.09
CA ILE A 109 15.61 5.89 21.25
C ILE A 109 15.01 7.03 20.40
N LEU A 110 14.56 6.73 19.18
CA LEU A 110 13.93 7.73 18.31
C LEU A 110 12.55 8.13 18.81
N TYR A 111 11.80 7.20 19.43
CA TYR A 111 10.51 7.48 20.04
C TYR A 111 10.66 8.45 21.23
N GLU A 112 11.59 8.14 22.15
CA GLU A 112 11.83 8.93 23.36
C GLU A 112 12.33 10.36 23.06
N LYS A 113 13.02 10.56 21.94
CA LYS A 113 13.51 11.89 21.51
C LYS A 113 12.46 12.81 20.89
N ASN A 114 11.29 12.29 20.54
CA ASN A 114 10.21 13.05 19.90
C ASN A 114 9.01 13.30 20.84
N ILE A 115 9.15 13.02 22.14
CA ILE A 115 8.26 13.42 23.23
C ILE A 115 8.88 14.63 23.94
#